data_AF-A0A3G9H4Z3-F1
#
_entry.id   AF-A0A3G9H4Z3-F1
#
_cell.length_a   1.000
_cell.length_b   1.000
_cell.length_c   1.000
_cell.angle_alpha   90.00
_cell.angle_beta   90.00
_cell.angle_gamma   90.00
#
_symmetry.space_group_name_H-M   'P 1'
#
loop_
_entity.id
_entity.type
_entity.pdbx_description
1 polymer ?
#
loop_
_entity_poly.entity_id
_entity_poly.type
_entity_poly.pdbx_seq_one_letter_code
_entity_poly.pdbx_strand_id
1 'polypeptide(L)'
;MRETAVELFANYAFVILFLHVLGAIVWVGGMIAMRIAVHPALQHIEDAKVRLARTLEMVANLFRLVLPFIVLLILTGLIMGFAVGADGTRSGMLVHMKEAIWLVMTVNYAFMVRFRNRAERLFVSGDLAGARKSMEPIAKMMLPLNILLGLIALAAGIALRGF
;
A
#
# COMPACT_ATOMS: atom_id res chain seq x y z
N MET A 1 4.42 13.05 24.03
CA MET A 1 4.12 12.16 22.88
C MET A 1 4.58 10.73 23.10
N ARG A 2 5.85 10.48 23.46
CA ARG A 2 6.35 9.12 23.74
C ARG A 2 5.63 8.44 24.92
N GLU A 3 5.46 9.12 26.04
CA GLU A 3 4.76 8.58 27.23
C GLU A 3 3.32 8.16 26.91
N THR A 4 2.56 9.03 26.24
CA THR A 4 1.20 8.73 25.79
C THR A 4 1.14 7.53 24.85
N ALA A 5 2.12 7.37 23.94
CA ALA A 5 2.17 6.23 23.02
C ALA A 5 2.50 4.92 23.76
N VAL A 6 3.40 4.97 24.75
CA VAL A 6 3.73 3.83 25.62
C VAL A 6 2.51 3.40 26.41
N GLU A 7 1.81 4.33 27.06
CA GLU A 7 0.60 4.05 27.85
C GLU A 7 -0.54 3.49 26.97
N LEU A 8 -0.76 4.09 25.79
CA LEU A 8 -1.75 3.60 24.84
C LEU A 8 -1.41 2.19 24.35
N PHE A 9 -0.14 1.92 24.01
CA PHE A 9 0.27 0.59 23.56
C PHE A 9 0.17 -0.45 24.68
N ALA A 10 0.58 -0.13 25.90
CA ALA A 10 0.49 -1.03 27.04
C ALA A 10 -0.97 -1.46 27.33
N ASN A 11 -1.91 -0.51 27.22
CA ASN A 11 -3.33 -0.77 27.50
C ASN A 11 -4.10 -1.42 26.33
N TYR A 12 -3.66 -1.22 25.09
CA TYR A 12 -4.40 -1.63 23.88
C TYR A 12 -3.57 -2.42 22.85
N ALA A 13 -2.47 -3.05 23.28
CA ALA A 13 -1.51 -3.74 22.41
C ALA A 13 -2.17 -4.67 21.40
N PHE A 14 -3.12 -5.51 21.85
CA PHE A 14 -3.84 -6.45 20.99
C PHE A 14 -4.56 -5.73 19.84
N VAL A 15 -5.35 -4.70 20.15
CA VAL A 15 -6.16 -3.97 19.16
C VAL A 15 -5.25 -3.23 18.18
N ILE A 16 -4.19 -2.57 18.67
CA ILE A 16 -3.24 -1.85 17.82
C ILE A 16 -2.54 -2.80 16.85
N LEU A 17 -2.03 -3.94 17.34
CA LEU A 17 -1.39 -4.96 16.51
C LEU A 17 -2.37 -5.57 15.50
N PHE A 18 -3.59 -5.88 15.94
CA PHE A 18 -4.62 -6.44 15.08
C PHE A 18 -4.95 -5.47 13.92
N LEU A 19 -5.22 -4.20 14.23
CA LEU A 19 -5.52 -3.17 13.23
C LEU A 19 -4.35 -2.92 12.28
N HIS A 20 -3.12 -2.94 12.79
CA HIS A 20 -1.93 -2.82 11.96
C HIS A 20 -1.80 -3.98 10.96
N VAL A 21 -1.89 -5.23 11.44
CA VAL A 21 -1.80 -6.41 10.59
C VAL A 21 -2.96 -6.46 9.59
N LEU A 22 -4.18 -6.11 10.02
CA LEU A 22 -5.34 -6.01 9.14
C LEU A 22 -5.08 -4.99 8.01
N GLY A 23 -4.54 -3.81 8.33
CA GLY A 23 -4.17 -2.81 7.32
C GLY A 23 -3.14 -3.33 6.32
N ALA A 24 -2.13 -4.05 6.80
CA ALA A 24 -1.11 -4.65 5.93
C ALA A 24 -1.72 -5.71 5.00
N ILE A 25 -2.61 -6.57 5.52
CA ILE A 25 -3.32 -7.59 4.75
C ILE A 25 -4.17 -6.94 3.65
N VAL A 26 -4.99 -5.94 4.00
CA VAL A 26 -5.86 -5.29 3.02
C VAL A 26 -5.05 -4.57 1.95
N TRP A 27 -3.99 -3.86 2.32
CA TRP A 27 -3.18 -3.12 1.35
C TRP A 27 -2.37 -4.05 0.44
N VAL A 28 -1.50 -4.89 1.02
CA VAL A 28 -0.62 -5.78 0.23
C VAL A 28 -1.45 -6.86 -0.47
N GLY A 29 -2.38 -7.50 0.24
CA GLY A 29 -3.27 -8.51 -0.32
C GLY A 29 -4.16 -7.95 -1.45
N GLY A 30 -4.70 -6.73 -1.29
CA GLY A 30 -5.48 -6.07 -2.34
C GLY A 30 -4.65 -5.81 -3.61
N MET A 31 -3.39 -5.39 -3.47
CA MET A 31 -2.48 -5.21 -4.61
C MET A 31 -2.14 -6.55 -5.29
N ILE A 32 -1.90 -7.61 -4.52
CA ILE A 32 -1.65 -8.96 -5.05
C ILE A 32 -2.87 -9.47 -5.80
N ALA A 33 -4.07 -9.38 -5.22
CA ALA A 33 -5.31 -9.79 -5.87
C ALA A 33 -5.54 -9.05 -7.19
N MET A 34 -5.30 -7.72 -7.19
CA MET A 34 -5.39 -6.91 -8.41
C MET A 34 -4.42 -7.39 -9.48
N ARG A 35 -3.17 -7.71 -9.09
CA ARG A 35 -2.12 -8.09 -10.04
C ARG A 35 -2.27 -9.51 -10.57
N ILE A 36 -2.63 -10.47 -9.72
CA ILE A 36 -2.56 -11.90 -10.03
C ILE A 36 -3.91 -12.46 -10.47
N ALA A 37 -5.02 -11.99 -9.89
CA ALA A 37 -6.35 -12.50 -10.26
C ALA A 37 -7.05 -11.58 -11.25
N VAL A 38 -7.12 -10.28 -10.95
CA VAL A 38 -7.93 -9.33 -11.73
C VAL A 38 -7.28 -8.96 -13.05
N HIS A 39 -6.00 -8.56 -13.04
CA HIS A 39 -5.35 -8.05 -14.25
C HIS A 39 -5.30 -9.06 -15.40
N PRO A 40 -5.03 -10.36 -15.17
CA PRO A 40 -5.13 -11.38 -16.22
C PRO A 40 -6.56 -11.57 -16.72
N ALA A 41 -7.55 -11.57 -15.82
CA ALA A 41 -8.96 -11.68 -16.20
C ALA A 41 -9.38 -10.55 -17.16
N LEU A 42 -8.93 -9.31 -16.89
CA LEU A 42 -9.18 -8.15 -17.76
C LEU A 42 -8.59 -8.30 -19.16
N GLN A 43 -7.56 -9.11 -19.38
CA GLN A 43 -6.98 -9.29 -20.72
C GLN A 43 -7.91 -10.00 -21.70
N HIS A 44 -8.90 -10.75 -21.19
CA HIS A 44 -9.91 -11.43 -22.00
C HIS A 44 -10.98 -10.47 -22.57
N ILE A 45 -10.99 -9.20 -22.14
CA ILE A 45 -11.86 -8.19 -22.75
C ILE A 45 -11.22 -7.76 -24.08
N GLU A 46 -11.87 -8.10 -25.19
CA GLU A 46 -11.41 -7.81 -26.55
C GLU A 46 -11.41 -6.31 -26.86
N ASP A 47 -12.49 -5.62 -26.51
CA ASP A 47 -12.61 -4.18 -26.69
C ASP A 47 -11.61 -3.44 -25.79
N ALA A 48 -10.60 -2.85 -26.44
CA ALA A 48 -9.52 -2.12 -25.80
C ALA A 48 -9.99 -0.91 -24.97
N LYS A 49 -11.07 -0.24 -25.39
CA LYS A 49 -11.66 0.92 -24.69
C LYS A 49 -12.41 0.45 -23.44
N VAL A 50 -13.21 -0.61 -23.56
CA VAL A 50 -13.91 -1.22 -22.42
C VAL A 50 -12.91 -1.75 -21.40
N ARG A 51 -11.87 -2.46 -21.84
CA ARG A 51 -10.81 -2.97 -20.96
C ARG A 51 -10.10 -1.84 -20.20
N LEU A 52 -9.77 -0.74 -20.88
CA LEU A 52 -9.14 0.42 -20.25
C LEU A 52 -10.07 1.10 -19.24
N ALA A 53 -11.35 1.27 -19.57
CA ALA A 53 -12.36 1.83 -18.67
C ALA A 53 -12.48 1.01 -17.38
N ARG A 54 -12.59 -0.32 -17.50
CA ARG A 54 -12.66 -1.22 -16.35
C ARG A 54 -11.38 -1.22 -15.53
N THR A 55 -10.23 -1.15 -16.19
CA THR A 55 -8.94 -0.99 -15.48
C THR A 55 -8.91 0.29 -14.65
N LEU A 56 -9.33 1.43 -15.21
CA LEU A 56 -9.38 2.72 -14.51
C LEU A 56 -10.32 2.71 -13.30
N GLU A 57 -11.48 2.07 -13.44
CA GLU A 57 -12.48 1.91 -12.39
C GLU A 57 -11.97 1.01 -11.26
N MET A 58 -11.44 -0.16 -11.60
CA MET A 58 -10.94 -1.12 -10.61
C MET A 58 -9.75 -0.57 -9.82
N VAL A 59 -8.84 0.13 -10.49
CA VAL A 59 -7.72 0.80 -9.80
C VAL A 59 -8.23 1.92 -8.89
N ALA A 60 -9.26 2.66 -9.28
CA ALA A 60 -9.89 3.67 -8.41
C ALA A 60 -10.52 3.04 -7.17
N ASN A 61 -11.22 1.91 -7.34
CA ASN A 61 -11.83 1.17 -6.25
C ASN A 61 -10.78 0.64 -5.28
N LEU A 62 -9.69 0.08 -5.80
CA LEU A 62 -8.56 -0.35 -4.99
C LEU A 62 -7.97 0.82 -4.20
N PHE A 63 -7.70 1.97 -4.84
CA PHE A 63 -7.13 3.13 -4.16
C PHE A 63 -8.05 3.68 -3.06
N ARG A 64 -9.36 3.75 -3.32
CA ARG A 64 -10.36 4.12 -2.30
C ARG A 64 -10.40 3.14 -1.14
N LEU A 65 -10.29 1.84 -1.42
CA LEU A 65 -10.23 0.81 -0.38
C LEU A 65 -8.97 0.93 0.47
N VAL A 66 -7.78 1.03 -0.15
CA VAL A 66 -6.52 0.95 0.60
C VAL A 66 -6.16 2.24 1.33
N LEU A 67 -6.60 3.41 0.86
CA LEU A 67 -6.28 4.70 1.48
C LEU A 67 -6.55 4.76 3.00
N PRO A 68 -7.74 4.40 3.52
CA PRO A 68 -7.98 4.39 4.96
C PRO A 68 -7.05 3.41 5.71
N PHE A 69 -6.69 2.27 5.10
CA PHE A 69 -5.78 1.30 5.71
C PHE A 69 -4.32 1.75 5.67
N ILE A 70 -3.91 2.53 4.67
CA ILE A 70 -2.60 3.21 4.66
C ILE A 70 -2.53 4.16 5.86
N VAL A 71 -3.56 4.99 6.06
CA VAL A 71 -3.62 5.91 7.23
C VAL A 71 -3.61 5.12 8.54
N LEU A 72 -4.39 4.04 8.64
CA LEU A 72 -4.42 3.18 9.82
C LEU A 72 -3.04 2.57 10.12
N LEU A 73 -2.32 2.11 9.10
CA LEU A 73 -0.96 1.58 9.22
C LEU A 73 0.04 2.62 9.73
N ILE A 74 -0.08 3.87 9.26
CA ILE A 74 0.77 4.97 9.71
C ILE A 74 0.52 5.22 11.20
N LEU A 75 -0.74 5.39 11.60
CA LEU A 75 -1.09 5.69 12.99
C LEU A 75 -0.64 4.57 13.93
N THR A 76 -1.00 3.33 13.61
CA THR A 76 -0.62 2.16 14.43
C THR A 76 0.90 1.91 14.42
N GLY A 77 1.56 2.11 13.28
CA GLY A 77 3.01 1.99 13.12
C GLY A 77 3.77 3.02 13.96
N LEU A 78 3.32 4.28 13.98
CA LEU A 78 3.92 5.33 14.81
C LEU A 78 3.73 5.06 16.31
N ILE A 79 2.54 4.60 16.73
CA ILE A 79 2.28 4.24 18.14
C ILE A 79 3.27 3.15 18.59
N MET A 80 3.38 2.06 17.81
CA MET A 80 4.30 0.97 18.12
C MET A 80 5.76 1.38 18.01
N GLY A 81 6.10 2.21 17.03
CA GLY A 81 7.44 2.76 16.84
C GLY A 81 7.89 3.58 18.05
N PHE A 82 7.06 4.48 18.56
CA PHE A 82 7.40 5.26 19.75
C PHE A 82 7.37 4.45 21.05
N ALA A 83 6.54 3.41 21.12
CA ALA A 83 6.43 2.55 22.31
C ALA A 83 7.60 1.55 22.43
N VAL A 84 8.03 0.96 21.32
CA VAL A 84 9.05 -0.11 21.27
C VAL A 84 10.42 0.41 20.82
N GLY A 85 10.45 1.40 19.91
CA GLY A 85 11.65 1.82 19.19
C GLY A 85 12.21 3.17 19.65
N ALA A 86 13.28 3.12 20.44
CA ALA A 86 14.38 4.11 20.42
C ALA A 86 15.59 3.65 21.25
N ASP A 87 15.77 2.35 21.50
CA ASP A 87 17.05 1.83 21.97
C ASP A 87 17.89 1.42 20.76
N GLY A 88 19.21 1.66 20.77
CA GLY A 88 20.10 1.38 19.63
C GLY A 88 20.30 -0.11 19.31
N THR A 89 19.30 -0.94 19.60
CA THR A 89 19.30 -2.39 19.46
C THR A 89 18.96 -2.81 18.04
N ARG A 90 19.18 -4.10 17.73
CA ARG A 90 18.78 -4.72 16.46
C ARG A 90 17.28 -4.52 16.15
N SER A 91 16.44 -4.48 17.19
CA SER A 91 15.01 -4.22 17.09
C SER A 91 14.72 -2.79 16.62
N GLY A 92 15.44 -1.80 17.14
CA GLY A 92 15.34 -0.40 16.69
C GLY A 92 15.71 -0.20 15.22
N MET A 93 16.77 -0.88 14.75
CA MET A 93 17.17 -0.82 13.33
C MET A 93 16.10 -1.40 12.39
N LEU A 94 15.47 -2.52 12.76
CA LEU A 94 14.39 -3.12 11.99
C LEU A 94 13.13 -2.24 11.95
N VAL A 95 12.85 -1.50 13.03
CA VAL A 95 11.76 -0.50 13.06
C VAL A 95 12.03 0.61 12.04
N HIS A 96 13.22 1.22 12.07
CA HIS A 96 13.57 2.28 11.11
C HIS A 96 13.60 1.81 9.65
N MET A 97 14.05 0.58 9.40
CA MET A 97 14.00 -0.01 8.06
C MET A 97 12.56 -0.15 7.56
N LYS A 98 11.65 -0.67 8.41
CA LYS A 98 10.22 -0.75 8.08
C LYS A 98 9.63 0.64 7.87
N GLU A 99 10.08 1.62 8.66
CA GLU A 99 9.67 3.02 8.52
C GLU A 99 10.00 3.59 7.14
N ALA A 100 11.24 3.37 6.69
CA ALA A 100 11.66 3.76 5.35
C ALA A 100 10.85 3.04 4.25
N ILE A 101 10.60 1.74 4.40
CA ILE A 101 9.85 0.97 3.41
C ILE A 101 8.42 1.50 3.26
N TRP A 102 7.68 1.72 4.35
CA TRP A 102 6.29 2.19 4.24
C TRP A 102 6.23 3.61 3.68
N LEU A 103 7.21 4.47 3.98
CA LEU A 103 7.30 5.81 3.42
C LEU A 103 7.46 5.75 1.90
N VAL A 104 8.41 4.94 1.41
CA VAL A 104 8.62 4.73 -0.03
C VAL A 104 7.35 4.19 -0.69
N MET A 105 6.69 3.20 -0.07
CA MET A 105 5.45 2.63 -0.60
C MET A 105 4.31 3.65 -0.68
N THR A 106 4.21 4.52 0.33
CA THR A 106 3.17 5.56 0.41
C THR A 106 3.40 6.65 -0.63
N VAL A 107 4.66 7.08 -0.82
CA VAL A 107 5.04 8.02 -1.88
C VAL A 107 4.77 7.42 -3.26
N ASN A 108 5.15 6.15 -3.48
CA ASN A 108 4.85 5.46 -4.73
C ASN A 108 3.34 5.34 -4.97
N TYR A 109 2.54 5.08 -3.93
CA TYR A 109 1.08 5.12 -4.00
C TYR A 109 0.53 6.50 -4.41
N ALA A 110 1.05 7.58 -3.83
CA ALA A 110 0.65 8.95 -4.22
C ALA A 110 0.93 9.21 -5.71
N PHE A 111 2.09 8.77 -6.23
CA PHE A 111 2.38 8.84 -7.66
C PHE A 111 1.42 7.97 -8.49
N MET A 112 1.08 6.76 -8.04
CA MET A 112 0.10 5.92 -8.74
C MET A 112 -1.28 6.61 -8.86
N VAL A 113 -1.76 7.26 -7.80
CA VAL A 113 -3.00 8.06 -7.82
C VAL A 113 -2.88 9.19 -8.86
N ARG A 114 -1.74 9.89 -8.89
CA ARG A 114 -1.50 10.99 -9.85
C ARG A 114 -1.52 10.52 -11.30
N PHE A 115 -0.93 9.35 -11.60
CA PHE A 115 -0.91 8.74 -12.93
C PHE A 115 -2.31 8.26 -13.33
N ARG A 116 -3.05 7.61 -12.42
CA ARG A 116 -4.42 7.16 -12.67
C ARG A 116 -5.36 8.33 -12.95
N ASN A 117 -5.27 9.42 -12.18
CA ASN A 117 -6.09 10.62 -12.40
C ASN A 117 -5.71 11.38 -13.69
N ARG A 118 -4.46 11.26 -14.14
CA ARG A 118 -4.07 11.73 -15.48
C ARG A 118 -4.72 10.85 -16.56
N ALA A 119 -4.64 9.53 -16.41
CA ALA A 119 -5.19 8.59 -17.36
C ALA A 119 -6.71 8.72 -17.51
N GLU A 120 -7.44 8.90 -16.42
CA GLU A 120 -8.89 9.12 -16.46
C GLU A 120 -9.25 10.41 -17.23
N ARG A 121 -8.54 11.52 -16.99
CA ARG A 121 -8.77 12.76 -17.73
C ARG A 121 -8.57 12.58 -19.24
N LEU A 122 -7.49 11.89 -19.64
CA LEU A 122 -7.22 11.59 -21.06
C LEU A 122 -8.29 10.65 -21.65
N PHE A 123 -8.76 9.68 -20.88
CA PHE A 123 -9.81 8.77 -21.31
C PHE A 123 -11.13 9.51 -21.57
N VAL A 124 -11.53 10.39 -20.65
CA VAL A 124 -12.75 11.20 -20.77
C VAL A 124 -12.65 12.19 -21.95
N SER A 125 -11.46 12.74 -22.22
CA SER A 125 -11.23 13.61 -23.38
C SER A 125 -11.09 12.86 -24.72
N GLY A 126 -11.21 11.53 -24.73
CA GLY A 126 -11.13 10.69 -25.93
C GLY A 126 -9.71 10.27 -26.34
N ASP A 127 -8.66 10.69 -25.63
CA ASP A 127 -7.28 10.26 -25.88
C ASP A 127 -6.99 8.90 -25.22
N LEU A 128 -7.45 7.83 -25.88
CA LEU A 128 -7.29 6.46 -25.40
C LEU A 128 -5.83 6.00 -25.37
N ALA A 129 -5.01 6.48 -26.31
CA ALA A 129 -3.59 6.12 -26.38
C ALA A 129 -2.80 6.74 -25.23
N GLY A 130 -3.01 8.04 -24.95
CA GLY A 130 -2.41 8.73 -23.82
C GLY A 130 -2.90 8.20 -22.47
N ALA A 131 -4.18 7.84 -22.37
CA ALA A 131 -4.75 7.20 -21.19
C ALA A 131 -4.08 5.84 -20.91
N ARG A 132 -3.95 4.98 -21.92
CA ARG A 132 -3.23 3.69 -21.79
C ARG A 132 -1.77 3.90 -21.37
N LYS A 133 -1.04 4.80 -22.06
CA LYS A 133 0.36 5.11 -21.74
C LYS A 133 0.52 5.61 -20.30
N SER A 134 -0.44 6.38 -19.79
CA SER A 134 -0.43 6.86 -18.40
C SER A 134 -0.71 5.74 -17.38
N MET A 135 -1.42 4.68 -17.75
CA MET A 135 -1.68 3.52 -16.88
C MET A 135 -0.55 2.49 -16.87
N GLU A 136 0.26 2.42 -17.93
CA GLU A 136 1.32 1.41 -18.06
C GLU A 136 2.31 1.35 -16.88
N PRO A 137 2.83 2.48 -16.35
CA PRO A 137 3.78 2.44 -15.23
C PRO A 137 3.18 1.85 -13.96
N ILE A 138 1.89 2.09 -13.71
CA ILE A 138 1.17 1.56 -12.56
C ILE A 138 1.21 0.03 -12.60
N ALA A 139 0.82 -0.55 -13.73
CA ALA A 139 0.78 -2.00 -13.87
C ALA A 139 2.19 -2.60 -13.95
N LYS A 140 3.10 -2.04 -14.75
CA LYS A 140 4.38 -2.70 -15.05
C LYS A 140 5.42 -2.57 -13.93
N MET A 141 5.38 -1.48 -13.16
CA MET A 141 6.47 -1.13 -12.24
C MET A 141 5.97 -0.79 -10.84
N MET A 142 5.06 0.17 -10.70
CA MET A 142 4.75 0.78 -9.40
C MET A 142 3.97 -0.18 -8.49
N LEU A 143 2.97 -0.88 -9.03
CA LEU A 143 2.20 -1.86 -8.26
C LEU A 143 3.07 -3.08 -7.87
N PRO A 144 3.84 -3.72 -8.79
CA PRO A 144 4.79 -4.77 -8.41
C PRO A 144 5.83 -4.34 -7.37
N LEU A 145 6.36 -3.11 -7.47
CA LEU A 145 7.31 -2.57 -6.51
C LEU A 145 6.69 -2.49 -5.10
N ASN A 146 5.46 -1.96 -4.98
CA ASN A 146 4.78 -1.91 -3.69
C ASN A 146 4.45 -3.30 -3.13
N ILE A 147 4.14 -4.28 -3.99
CA ILE A 147 3.95 -5.67 -3.55
C ILE A 147 5.26 -6.22 -2.97
N LEU A 148 6.37 -6.07 -3.69
CA LEU A 148 7.68 -6.54 -3.23
C LEU A 148 8.09 -5.90 -1.90
N LEU A 149 8.03 -4.58 -1.83
CA LEU A 149 8.33 -3.82 -0.61
C LEU A 149 7.41 -4.21 0.55
N GLY A 150 6.12 -4.43 0.28
CA GLY A 150 5.14 -4.86 1.28
C GLY A 150 5.48 -6.24 1.87
N LEU A 151 5.91 -7.18 1.02
CA LEU A 151 6.35 -8.50 1.48
C LEU A 151 7.64 -8.42 2.32
N ILE A 152 8.60 -7.58 1.93
CA ILE A 152 9.82 -7.33 2.72
C ILE A 152 9.46 -6.74 4.09
N ALA A 153 8.55 -5.75 4.13
CA ALA A 153 8.10 -5.14 5.37
C ALA A 153 7.34 -6.12 6.28
N LEU A 154 6.57 -7.03 5.69
CA LEU A 154 5.88 -8.10 6.42
C LEU A 154 6.87 -9.08 7.05
N ALA A 155 7.87 -9.53 6.30
CA ALA A 155 8.93 -10.41 6.81
C ALA A 155 9.71 -9.75 7.96
N ALA A 156 10.08 -8.46 7.81
CA ALA A 156 10.70 -7.69 8.88
C ALA A 156 9.79 -7.54 10.11
N GLY A 157 8.47 -7.43 9.92
CA GLY A 157 7.50 -7.39 11.01
C GLY A 157 7.37 -8.71 11.78
N ILE A 158 7.47 -9.84 11.10
CA ILE A 158 7.48 -11.16 11.74
C ILE A 158 8.76 -11.32 12.57
N ALA A 159 9.91 -10.89 12.05
CA ALA A 159 11.19 -10.93 12.77
C ALA A 159 11.17 -10.11 14.07
N LEU A 160 10.37 -9.04 14.13
CA LEU A 160 10.20 -8.22 15.34
C LEU A 160 9.28 -8.85 16.40
N ARG A 161 8.43 -9.84 16.04
CA ARG A 161 7.52 -10.52 16.99
C ARG A 161 8.19 -11.61 17.84
N GLY A 162 9.45 -11.94 17.57
CA GLY A 162 10.22 -12.98 18.27
C GLY A 162 11.18 -12.46 19.34
N PHE A 163 11.05 -11.21 19.76
CA PHE A 163 11.86 -10.56 20.81
C PHE A 163 10.96 -10.00 21.91
#